data_AF-A0A960ZT15-F1
#
_entry.id   AF-A0A960ZT15-F1
#
_cell.length_a   1.000
_cell.length_b   1.000
_cell.length_c   1.000
_cell.angle_alpha   90.00
_cell.angle_beta   90.00
_cell.angle_gamma   90.00
#
_symmetry.space_group_name_H-M   'P 1'
#
loop_
_entity.id
_entity.type
_entity.pdbx_description
1 polymer ?
#
loop_
_entity_poly.entity_id
_entity_poly.type
_entity_poly.pdbx_seq_one_letter_code
_entity_poly.pdbx_strand_id
1 'polypeptide(L)'
;MSKCFLSGLVLFVLACLPGADLYATGDYGPGPQWLKNGGIAITKSPEFFWREMVRELAREYLPPEKRVERKFLPPPPDQAWRTDEREGYADHTARFDNADFEAALKNGYINPTDAAAAVVAHRASRTELVPPSRPADAPDDAPLPEKVVNAALADSEFDSEFADYHRGALAMRSGNAAGAKMAWEKLLDRPEAERRYRSVWAAFMLGKLLMDSQAEVATTWFQKCRQLAGAGFVDSLGLAADSYGWEAKAQLAAGHREAAARLYL
;
A
#
# COMPACT_ATOMS: atom_id res chain seq x y z
N MET A 1 97.02 -44.49 27.67
CA MET A 1 96.40 -44.07 26.40
C MET A 1 95.65 -42.76 26.66
N SER A 2 96.14 -41.61 26.16
CA SER A 2 95.52 -40.79 25.08
C SER A 2 94.03 -40.46 25.32
N LYS A 3 93.47 -39.26 25.15
CA LYS A 3 93.81 -37.92 24.59
C LYS A 3 92.65 -36.99 25.03
N CYS A 4 92.91 -35.70 25.31
CA CYS A 4 92.42 -34.52 24.56
C CYS A 4 91.12 -34.68 23.75
N PHE A 5 90.15 -33.76 23.93
CA PHE A 5 89.40 -32.98 22.90
C PHE A 5 88.26 -32.20 23.60
N LEU A 6 88.35 -30.89 23.85
CA LEU A 6 88.08 -29.73 22.98
C LEU A 6 86.61 -29.56 22.51
N SER A 7 86.02 -28.44 22.95
CA SER A 7 85.15 -27.50 22.18
C SER A 7 83.64 -27.73 21.98
N GLY A 8 82.90 -26.63 22.21
CA GLY A 8 81.71 -26.22 21.44
C GLY A 8 80.37 -26.30 22.19
N LEU A 9 79.97 -25.27 22.95
CA LEU A 9 79.16 -24.11 22.51
C LEU A 9 77.71 -24.44 22.11
N VAL A 10 76.76 -24.23 23.03
CA VAL A 10 75.50 -23.52 22.73
C VAL A 10 75.17 -22.61 23.93
N LEU A 11 75.41 -21.32 23.75
CA LEU A 11 74.78 -20.24 24.51
C LEU A 11 73.26 -20.33 24.34
N PHE A 12 72.50 -20.26 25.42
CA PHE A 12 71.21 -19.56 25.38
C PHE A 12 71.20 -18.51 26.47
N VAL A 13 71.55 -17.31 26.04
CA VAL A 13 71.49 -16.07 26.81
C VAL A 13 70.02 -15.78 27.13
N LEU A 14 69.73 -15.64 28.42
CA LEU A 14 68.62 -14.83 28.89
C LEU A 14 68.82 -13.41 28.34
N ALA A 15 68.10 -13.08 27.29
CA ALA A 15 67.89 -11.70 26.87
C ALA A 15 66.43 -11.54 26.46
N CYS A 16 65.73 -10.73 27.25
CA CYS A 16 64.69 -9.80 26.83
C CYS A 16 63.79 -10.26 25.69
N LEU A 17 62.56 -10.67 26.03
CA LEU A 17 61.42 -10.26 25.20
C LEU A 17 60.39 -9.52 26.06
N PRO A 18 60.04 -8.28 25.67
CA PRO A 18 59.03 -7.45 26.31
C PRO A 18 57.63 -7.92 25.92
N GLY A 19 56.65 -7.62 26.78
CA GLY A 19 55.24 -7.49 26.41
C GLY A 19 54.62 -8.67 25.67
N ALA A 20 54.31 -9.75 26.39
CA ALA A 20 53.17 -10.56 25.99
C ALA A 20 51.91 -9.75 26.31
N ASP A 21 51.58 -8.82 25.43
CA ASP A 21 50.20 -8.35 25.31
C ASP A 21 49.38 -9.58 24.91
N LEU A 22 48.71 -10.15 25.91
CA LEU A 22 47.58 -11.02 25.71
C LEU A 22 46.54 -10.22 24.92
N TYR A 23 46.58 -10.31 23.59
CA TYR A 23 45.52 -9.80 22.72
C TYR A 23 44.27 -10.68 22.88
N ALA A 24 43.63 -10.56 24.03
CA ALA A 24 42.23 -10.92 24.24
C ALA A 24 41.35 -9.70 23.95
N THR A 25 41.52 -9.08 22.78
CA THR A 25 40.56 -8.11 22.24
C THR A 25 40.63 -8.22 20.72
N GLY A 26 39.64 -8.84 20.10
CA GLY A 26 39.30 -8.51 18.71
C GLY A 26 39.12 -7.00 18.60
N ASP A 27 39.31 -6.46 17.40
CA ASP A 27 39.18 -5.03 17.10
C ASP A 27 37.76 -4.51 17.47
N TYR A 28 37.59 -4.08 18.72
CA TYR A 28 36.40 -3.42 19.27
C TYR A 28 36.57 -1.90 19.35
N GLY A 29 37.62 -1.36 18.72
CA GLY A 29 37.77 0.08 18.51
C GLY A 29 36.88 0.55 17.38
N PRO A 30 36.47 1.84 17.34
CA PRO A 30 35.77 2.40 16.19
C PRO A 30 36.75 2.46 15.00
N GLY A 31 36.88 1.34 14.29
CA GLY A 31 37.69 1.26 13.09
C GLY A 31 37.21 2.27 12.04
N PRO A 32 38.04 2.59 11.04
CA PRO A 32 37.74 3.59 9.99
C PRO A 32 36.51 3.25 9.12
N GLN A 33 35.84 2.13 9.39
CA GLN A 33 34.57 1.72 8.77
C GLN A 33 33.35 2.37 9.46
N TRP A 34 33.39 2.59 10.78
CA TRP A 34 32.25 3.14 11.56
C TRP A 34 32.17 4.68 11.49
N LEU A 35 33.30 5.35 11.25
CA LEU A 35 33.41 6.81 11.19
C LEU A 35 33.54 7.35 9.75
N LYS A 36 33.44 6.50 8.73
CA LYS A 36 33.34 6.97 7.34
C LYS A 36 32.03 7.77 7.17
N ASN A 37 32.11 8.87 6.41
CA ASN A 37 31.03 9.86 6.26
C ASN A 37 30.65 10.59 7.59
N GLY A 38 31.65 10.91 8.43
CA GLY A 38 31.47 11.86 9.54
C GLY A 38 30.58 11.35 10.68
N GLY A 39 30.51 10.03 10.89
CA GLY A 39 29.68 9.45 11.95
C GLY A 39 28.17 9.61 11.74
N ILE A 40 27.72 9.89 10.51
CA ILE A 40 26.29 9.99 10.16
C ILE A 40 25.50 8.72 10.55
N ALA A 41 26.15 7.55 10.53
CA ALA A 41 25.54 6.29 10.96
C ALA A 41 25.30 6.19 12.48
N ILE A 42 25.97 7.05 13.27
CA ILE A 42 25.89 7.10 14.74
C ILE A 42 24.92 8.21 15.19
N THR A 43 24.77 9.27 14.37
CA THR A 43 23.84 10.38 14.65
C THR A 43 22.43 10.15 14.12
N LYS A 44 22.25 9.18 13.20
CA LYS A 44 20.93 8.72 12.77
C LYS A 44 20.46 7.59 13.68
N SER A 45 19.15 7.55 13.93
CA SER A 45 18.51 6.39 14.55
C SER A 45 18.98 5.12 13.83
N PRO A 46 19.26 4.01 14.53
CA PRO A 46 19.73 2.78 13.89
C PRO A 46 18.63 2.14 13.02
N GLU A 47 18.36 2.70 11.84
CA GLU A 47 17.28 2.28 10.91
C GLU A 47 17.41 0.80 10.49
N PHE A 48 18.64 0.27 10.47
CA PHE A 48 18.89 -1.16 10.27
C PHE A 48 18.26 -2.03 11.35
N PHE A 49 18.42 -1.67 12.63
CA PHE A 49 17.83 -2.42 13.75
C PHE A 49 16.31 -2.30 13.76
N TRP A 50 15.77 -1.15 13.36
CA TRP A 50 14.32 -0.96 13.24
C TRP A 50 13.69 -1.92 12.24
N ARG A 51 14.29 -2.13 11.06
CA ARG A 51 13.74 -3.08 10.08
C ARG A 51 13.76 -4.53 10.60
N GLU A 52 14.88 -4.96 11.17
CA GLU A 52 14.98 -6.35 11.66
C GLU A 52 14.11 -6.56 12.91
N MET A 53 14.06 -5.61 13.85
CA MET A 53 13.13 -5.65 14.98
C MET A 53 11.67 -5.62 14.53
N VAL A 54 11.30 -4.79 13.55
CA VAL A 54 9.92 -4.75 13.02
C VAL A 54 9.58 -6.08 12.35
N ARG A 55 10.54 -6.72 11.65
CA ARG A 55 10.34 -8.08 11.11
C ARG A 55 10.16 -9.12 12.20
N GLU A 56 10.97 -9.09 13.25
CA GLU A 56 10.84 -10.00 14.39
C GLU A 56 9.51 -9.81 15.10
N LEU A 57 9.17 -8.56 15.44
CA LEU A 57 7.87 -8.20 16.00
C LEU A 57 6.72 -8.64 15.11
N ALA A 58 6.80 -8.44 13.79
CA ALA A 58 5.76 -8.87 12.86
C ALA A 58 5.64 -10.41 12.75
N ARG A 59 6.73 -11.16 12.94
CA ARG A 59 6.71 -12.63 12.96
C ARG A 59 6.07 -13.19 14.23
N GLU A 60 6.32 -12.54 15.36
CA GLU A 60 5.78 -12.93 16.67
C GLU A 60 4.38 -12.38 16.92
N TYR A 61 4.02 -11.29 16.23
CA TYR A 61 2.72 -10.67 16.34
C TYR A 61 1.66 -11.55 15.71
N LEU A 62 0.76 -12.04 16.56
CA LEU A 62 -0.48 -12.67 16.13
C LEU A 62 -1.55 -11.59 16.03
N PRO A 63 -1.95 -11.17 14.82
CA PRO A 63 -3.00 -10.17 14.68
C PRO A 63 -4.31 -10.73 15.27
N PRO A 64 -5.12 -9.87 15.92
CA PRO A 64 -6.37 -10.29 16.54
C PRO A 64 -7.38 -10.84 15.54
N GLU A 65 -7.24 -10.47 14.26
CA GLU A 65 -8.02 -11.02 13.16
C GLU A 65 -7.09 -11.59 12.07
N LYS A 66 -7.57 -12.63 11.38
CA LYS A 66 -6.89 -13.15 10.19
C LYS A 66 -6.93 -12.10 9.09
N ARG A 67 -5.76 -11.62 8.66
CA ARG A 67 -5.66 -10.60 7.63
C ARG A 67 -6.23 -11.07 6.30
N VAL A 68 -6.97 -10.17 5.65
CA VAL A 68 -7.38 -10.37 4.25
C VAL A 68 -6.14 -10.24 3.39
N GLU A 69 -5.73 -11.35 2.78
CA GLU A 69 -4.63 -11.33 1.82
C GLU A 69 -5.07 -10.61 0.54
N ARG A 70 -4.24 -9.69 0.06
CA ARG A 70 -4.39 -9.17 -1.28
C ARG A 70 -4.14 -10.32 -2.24
N LYS A 71 -5.17 -10.75 -2.98
CA LYS A 71 -5.01 -11.67 -4.11
C LYS A 71 -4.28 -10.92 -5.22
N PHE A 72 -2.97 -10.79 -5.08
CA PHE A 72 -2.11 -10.20 -6.09
C PHE A 72 -2.22 -11.07 -7.35
N LEU A 73 -2.73 -10.55 -8.47
CA LEU A 73 -2.37 -11.13 -9.75
C LEU A 73 -0.91 -10.72 -9.99
N PRO A 74 0.06 -11.66 -9.98
CA PRO A 74 1.41 -11.29 -10.37
C PRO A 74 1.36 -10.76 -11.81
N PRO A 75 2.19 -9.75 -12.15
CA PRO A 75 2.40 -9.42 -13.55
C PRO A 75 2.87 -10.70 -14.28
N PRO A 76 2.52 -10.86 -15.57
CA PRO A 76 2.95 -12.01 -16.36
C PRO A 76 4.46 -12.26 -16.19
N PRO A 77 4.90 -13.53 -16.09
CA PRO A 77 6.25 -13.90 -15.67
C PRO A 77 7.38 -13.39 -16.61
N ASP A 78 7.05 -12.87 -17.79
CA ASP A 78 7.99 -12.24 -18.72
C ASP A 78 8.27 -10.75 -18.44
N GLN A 79 7.60 -10.12 -17.47
CA GLN A 79 7.76 -8.69 -17.13
C GLN A 79 8.43 -8.43 -15.77
N ALA A 80 9.06 -9.44 -15.18
CA ALA A 80 9.46 -9.41 -13.76
C ALA A 80 10.62 -8.45 -13.39
N TRP A 81 11.29 -7.78 -14.34
CA TRP A 81 12.32 -6.78 -14.02
C TRP A 81 12.57 -5.69 -15.08
N ARG A 82 11.68 -5.56 -16.08
CA ARG A 82 11.65 -4.43 -17.01
C ARG A 82 10.20 -4.10 -17.32
N THR A 83 9.76 -2.91 -16.93
CA THR A 83 9.42 -1.82 -17.86
C THR A 83 9.22 -0.55 -17.06
N ASP A 84 9.69 0.56 -17.60
CA ASP A 84 9.38 1.92 -17.15
C ASP A 84 7.90 2.31 -17.44
N GLU A 85 7.03 1.31 -17.58
CA GLU A 85 5.59 1.41 -17.82
C GLU A 85 4.84 0.85 -16.59
N ARG A 86 4.97 1.54 -15.45
CA ARG A 86 4.04 1.29 -14.35
C ARG A 86 2.67 1.76 -14.85
N GLU A 87 1.75 0.81 -15.10
CA GLU A 87 0.34 1.11 -15.32
C GLU A 87 -0.11 2.17 -14.31
N GLY A 88 -0.57 3.32 -14.81
CA GLY A 88 -0.97 4.42 -13.94
C GLY A 88 -2.07 3.94 -12.99
N TYR A 89 -2.08 4.43 -11.75
CA TYR A 89 -3.11 4.05 -10.77
C TYR A 89 -4.55 4.27 -11.30
N ALA A 90 -4.74 5.30 -12.13
CA ALA A 90 -6.02 5.56 -12.80
C ALA A 90 -6.38 4.49 -13.84
N ASP A 91 -5.41 4.02 -14.62
CA ASP A 91 -5.59 2.97 -15.63
C ASP A 91 -5.88 1.63 -14.96
N HIS A 92 -5.15 1.32 -13.89
CA HIS A 92 -5.36 0.12 -13.09
C HIS A 92 -6.79 0.05 -12.52
N THR A 93 -7.24 1.13 -11.90
CA THR A 93 -8.60 1.19 -11.34
C THR A 93 -9.67 1.19 -12.43
N ALA A 94 -9.40 1.77 -13.61
CA ALA A 94 -10.32 1.73 -14.76
C ALA A 94 -10.44 0.34 -15.38
N ARG A 95 -9.33 -0.41 -15.45
CA ARG A 95 -9.33 -1.76 -15.97
C ARG A 95 -10.21 -2.69 -15.14
N PHE A 96 -10.03 -2.68 -13.82
CA PHE A 96 -10.87 -3.48 -12.92
C PHE A 96 -12.31 -3.00 -12.90
N ASP A 97 -12.54 -1.70 -13.00
CA ASP A 97 -13.90 -1.17 -13.03
C ASP A 97 -14.69 -1.70 -14.24
N ASN A 98 -14.12 -1.57 -15.43
CA ASN A 98 -14.70 -2.09 -16.66
C ASN A 98 -14.84 -3.63 -16.66
N ALA A 99 -13.83 -4.35 -16.18
CA ALA A 99 -13.87 -5.81 -16.13
C ALA A 99 -14.97 -6.34 -15.21
N ASP A 100 -15.17 -5.68 -14.06
CA ASP A 100 -16.25 -6.01 -13.13
C ASP A 100 -17.63 -5.72 -13.75
N PHE A 101 -17.78 -4.60 -14.47
CA PHE A 101 -19.03 -4.25 -15.17
C PHE A 101 -19.39 -5.29 -16.25
N GLU A 102 -18.40 -5.67 -17.07
CA GLU A 102 -18.57 -6.71 -18.09
C GLU A 102 -18.90 -8.07 -17.47
N ALA A 103 -18.27 -8.41 -16.34
CA ALA A 103 -18.59 -9.63 -15.59
C ALA A 103 -20.01 -9.59 -15.01
N ALA A 104 -20.46 -8.44 -14.51
CA ALA A 104 -21.80 -8.25 -13.97
C ALA A 104 -22.88 -8.45 -15.05
N LEU A 105 -22.67 -7.91 -16.26
CA LEU A 105 -23.52 -8.15 -17.42
C LEU A 105 -23.54 -9.63 -17.82
N LYS A 106 -22.35 -10.24 -17.96
CA LYS A 106 -22.21 -11.63 -18.42
C LYS A 106 -22.88 -12.63 -17.46
N ASN A 107 -22.79 -12.37 -16.16
CA ASN A 107 -23.34 -13.24 -15.14
C ASN A 107 -24.80 -12.91 -14.79
N GLY A 108 -25.40 -11.88 -15.41
CA GLY A 108 -26.79 -11.48 -15.17
C GLY A 108 -27.05 -10.80 -13.82
N TYR A 109 -26.00 -10.29 -13.15
CA TYR A 109 -26.14 -9.51 -11.91
C TYR A 109 -26.72 -8.12 -12.19
N ILE A 110 -26.51 -7.60 -13.40
CA ILE A 110 -27.17 -6.41 -13.92
C ILE A 110 -27.74 -6.72 -15.29
N ASN A 111 -28.93 -6.17 -15.59
CA ASN A 111 -29.68 -6.48 -16.80
C ASN A 111 -30.27 -5.20 -17.43
N PRO A 112 -29.42 -4.32 -18.00
CA PRO A 112 -29.91 -3.15 -18.74
C PRO A 112 -30.68 -3.59 -19.99
N THR A 113 -31.70 -2.80 -20.37
CA THR A 113 -32.49 -3.04 -21.59
C THR A 113 -31.64 -3.00 -22.85
N ASP A 114 -30.63 -2.13 -22.88
CA ASP A 114 -29.62 -2.04 -23.95
C ASP A 114 -28.22 -2.15 -23.33
N ALA A 115 -27.64 -3.34 -23.41
CA ALA A 115 -26.31 -3.61 -22.86
C ALA A 115 -25.20 -2.84 -23.58
N ALA A 116 -25.33 -2.59 -24.89
CA ALA A 116 -24.30 -1.86 -25.64
C ALA A 116 -24.28 -0.39 -25.23
N ALA A 117 -25.45 0.24 -25.13
CA ALA A 117 -25.57 1.61 -24.63
C ALA A 117 -25.08 1.73 -23.18
N ALA A 118 -25.39 0.74 -22.32
CA ALA A 118 -24.92 0.74 -20.93
C ALA A 118 -23.39 0.69 -20.81
N VAL A 119 -22.71 -0.13 -21.63
CA VAL A 119 -21.23 -0.17 -21.67
C VAL A 119 -20.64 1.17 -22.11
N VAL A 120 -21.24 1.83 -23.10
CA VAL A 120 -20.79 3.16 -23.55
C VAL A 120 -20.94 4.20 -22.44
N ALA A 121 -22.11 4.26 -21.79
CA ALA A 121 -22.36 5.20 -20.70
C ALA A 121 -21.41 4.98 -19.51
N HIS A 122 -21.21 3.72 -19.11
CA HIS A 122 -20.28 3.35 -18.03
C HIS A 122 -18.85 3.84 -18.31
N ARG A 123 -18.34 3.57 -19.52
CA ARG A 123 -16.99 4.00 -19.94
C ARG A 123 -16.87 5.53 -20.03
N ALA A 124 -17.94 6.21 -20.44
CA ALA A 124 -17.96 7.67 -20.50
C ALA A 124 -17.79 8.28 -19.10
N SER A 125 -18.59 7.84 -18.11
CA SER A 125 -18.42 8.28 -16.71
C SER A 125 -17.05 7.95 -16.15
N ARG A 126 -16.50 6.78 -16.48
CA ARG A 126 -15.17 6.39 -16.03
C ARG A 126 -14.07 7.29 -16.60
N THR A 127 -14.20 7.72 -17.85
CA THR A 127 -13.26 8.65 -18.50
C THR A 127 -13.22 10.01 -17.78
N GLU A 128 -14.33 10.46 -17.21
CA GLU A 128 -14.37 11.68 -16.41
C GLU A 128 -13.57 11.57 -15.11
N LEU A 129 -13.44 10.37 -14.56
CA LEU A 129 -12.67 10.12 -13.33
C LEU A 129 -11.15 10.11 -13.54
N VAL A 130 -10.67 10.04 -14.79
CA VAL A 130 -9.23 10.09 -15.09
C VAL A 130 -8.69 11.47 -14.68
N PRO A 131 -7.65 11.53 -13.83
CA PRO A 131 -7.03 12.79 -13.44
C PRO A 131 -6.40 13.47 -14.66
N PRO A 132 -6.36 14.80 -14.70
CA PRO A 132 -5.64 15.51 -15.75
C PRO A 132 -4.17 15.05 -15.73
N SER A 133 -3.66 14.63 -16.88
CA SER A 133 -2.25 14.38 -17.07
C SER A 133 -1.57 15.64 -17.56
N ARG A 134 -0.29 15.78 -17.20
CA ARG A 134 0.56 16.83 -17.77
C ARG A 134 0.83 16.50 -19.25
N PRO A 135 0.72 17.47 -20.17
CA PRO A 135 1.18 17.30 -21.54
C PRO A 135 2.65 16.86 -21.57
N ALA A 136 3.02 15.96 -22.48
CA ALA A 136 4.37 15.39 -22.51
C ALA A 136 5.48 16.43 -22.70
N ASP A 137 5.15 17.60 -23.22
CA ASP A 137 6.01 18.74 -23.52
C ASP A 137 5.97 19.85 -22.46
N ALA A 138 5.12 19.73 -21.43
CA ALA A 138 5.01 20.75 -20.40
C ALA A 138 6.11 20.62 -19.32
N PRO A 139 6.63 21.73 -18.78
CA PRO A 139 7.59 21.72 -17.68
C PRO A 139 7.13 20.94 -16.44
N ASP A 140 8.07 20.37 -15.68
CA ASP A 140 7.78 19.54 -14.51
C ASP A 140 7.06 20.26 -13.36
N ASP A 141 7.14 21.59 -13.32
CA ASP A 141 6.47 22.47 -12.36
C ASP A 141 5.21 23.12 -12.92
N ALA A 142 4.87 22.86 -14.19
CA ALA A 142 3.66 23.39 -14.79
C ALA A 142 2.41 22.88 -14.03
N PRO A 143 1.47 23.78 -13.68
CA PRO A 143 0.23 23.39 -13.04
C PRO A 143 -0.55 22.46 -13.97
N LEU A 144 -1.17 21.43 -13.39
CA LEU A 144 -2.05 20.54 -14.14
C LEU A 144 -3.26 21.34 -14.66
N PRO A 145 -3.73 21.05 -15.88
CA PRO A 145 -4.92 21.69 -16.40
C PRO A 145 -6.11 21.41 -15.49
N GLU A 146 -6.91 22.44 -15.22
CA GLU A 146 -8.16 22.27 -14.50
C GLU A 146 -9.12 21.45 -15.37
N LYS A 147 -9.63 20.33 -14.83
CA LYS A 147 -10.64 19.51 -15.48
C LYS A 147 -11.99 19.80 -14.85
N VAL A 148 -12.87 20.45 -15.60
CA VAL A 148 -14.29 20.57 -15.21
C VAL A 148 -14.93 19.21 -15.40
N VAL A 149 -15.30 18.56 -14.29
CA VAL A 149 -15.93 17.24 -14.29
C VAL A 149 -17.42 17.38 -14.56
N ASN A 150 -17.91 16.66 -15.57
CA ASN A 150 -19.35 16.59 -15.84
C ASN A 150 -20.03 15.57 -14.91
N ALA A 151 -20.45 16.01 -13.72
CA ALA A 151 -21.10 15.14 -12.74
C ALA A 151 -22.43 14.53 -13.20
N ALA A 152 -23.13 15.17 -14.16
CA ALA A 152 -24.39 14.68 -14.70
C ALA A 152 -24.22 13.46 -15.62
N LEU A 153 -22.98 13.09 -15.98
CA LEU A 153 -22.75 11.95 -16.88
C LEU A 153 -23.17 10.62 -16.25
N ALA A 154 -23.03 10.47 -14.93
CA ALA A 154 -23.50 9.27 -14.22
C ALA A 154 -25.04 9.17 -14.17
N ASP A 155 -25.78 10.22 -14.50
CA ASP A 155 -27.24 10.15 -14.62
C ASP A 155 -27.68 9.55 -15.97
N SER A 156 -26.76 9.48 -16.94
CA SER A 156 -26.99 8.76 -18.21
C SER A 156 -26.74 7.25 -18.10
N GLU A 157 -26.11 6.79 -17.01
CA GLU A 157 -25.91 5.38 -16.77
C GLU A 157 -27.18 4.67 -16.33
N PHE A 158 -27.30 3.41 -16.72
CA PHE A 158 -28.33 2.51 -16.22
C PHE A 158 -28.24 2.38 -14.69
N ASP A 159 -29.39 2.45 -14.02
CA ASP A 159 -29.45 2.43 -12.55
C ASP A 159 -28.94 1.10 -11.98
N SER A 160 -27.77 1.17 -11.35
CA SER A 160 -27.02 0.03 -10.85
C SER A 160 -26.02 0.48 -9.79
N GLU A 161 -25.39 -0.48 -9.11
CA GLU A 161 -24.30 -0.19 -8.16
C GLU A 161 -23.13 0.57 -8.80
N PHE A 162 -22.86 0.37 -10.09
CA PHE A 162 -21.79 1.06 -10.81
C PHE A 162 -22.13 2.54 -11.00
N ALA A 163 -23.36 2.83 -11.42
CA ALA A 163 -23.84 4.20 -11.57
C ALA A 163 -23.83 4.96 -10.23
N ASP A 164 -24.28 4.33 -9.14
CA ASP A 164 -24.22 4.95 -7.81
C ASP A 164 -22.76 5.20 -7.37
N TYR A 165 -21.84 4.28 -7.66
CA TYR A 165 -20.42 4.47 -7.37
C TYR A 165 -19.84 5.65 -8.16
N HIS A 166 -20.15 5.74 -9.47
CA HIS A 166 -19.72 6.83 -10.33
C HIS A 166 -20.30 8.19 -9.92
N ARG A 167 -21.58 8.26 -9.54
CA ARG A 167 -22.17 9.49 -8.97
C ARG A 167 -21.36 9.96 -7.77
N GLY A 168 -21.01 9.06 -6.87
CA GLY A 168 -20.22 9.41 -5.70
C GLY A 168 -18.80 9.86 -6.05
N ALA A 169 -18.13 9.14 -6.96
CA ALA A 169 -16.79 9.48 -7.40
C ALA A 169 -16.73 10.82 -8.14
N LEU A 170 -17.68 11.10 -9.04
CA LEU A 170 -17.77 12.38 -9.75
C LEU A 170 -18.09 13.52 -8.80
N ALA A 171 -19.04 13.34 -7.87
CA ALA A 171 -19.35 14.33 -6.84
C ALA A 171 -18.12 14.68 -6.00
N MET A 172 -17.31 13.68 -5.61
CA MET A 172 -16.06 13.90 -4.89
C MET A 172 -15.06 14.72 -5.72
N ARG A 173 -14.91 14.42 -7.02
CA ARG A 173 -14.01 15.19 -7.90
C ARG A 173 -14.46 16.63 -8.09
N SER A 174 -15.76 16.89 -8.08
CA SER A 174 -16.35 18.23 -8.15
C SER A 174 -16.36 18.96 -6.80
N GLY A 175 -15.74 18.41 -5.75
CA GLY A 175 -15.70 19.01 -4.40
C GLY A 175 -16.98 18.85 -3.58
N ASN A 176 -17.99 18.12 -4.09
CA ASN A 176 -19.24 17.85 -3.39
C ASN A 176 -19.13 16.60 -2.50
N ALA A 177 -18.45 16.75 -1.37
CA ALA A 177 -18.26 15.67 -0.39
C ALA A 177 -19.59 15.09 0.14
N ALA A 178 -20.60 15.94 0.37
CA ALA A 178 -21.91 15.49 0.86
C ALA A 178 -22.64 14.63 -0.17
N GLY A 179 -22.63 15.04 -1.45
CA GLY A 179 -23.17 14.26 -2.55
C GLY A 179 -22.44 12.94 -2.75
N ALA A 180 -21.11 12.93 -2.59
CA ALA A 180 -20.30 11.71 -2.65
C ALA A 180 -20.72 10.69 -1.58
N LYS A 181 -20.81 11.16 -0.33
CA LYS A 181 -21.26 10.35 0.81
C LYS A 181 -22.63 9.74 0.55
N MET A 182 -23.60 10.58 0.15
CA MET A 182 -24.98 10.16 -0.09
C MET A 182 -25.08 9.09 -1.19
N ALA A 183 -24.32 9.23 -2.28
CA ALA A 183 -24.34 8.26 -3.37
C ALA A 183 -23.76 6.89 -2.95
N TRP A 184 -22.66 6.88 -2.20
CA TRP A 184 -22.07 5.64 -1.70
C TRP A 184 -22.89 4.98 -0.59
N GLU A 185 -23.55 5.76 0.26
CA GLU A 185 -24.51 5.22 1.24
C GLU A 185 -25.72 4.59 0.53
N LYS A 186 -26.30 5.27 -0.46
CA LYS A 186 -27.37 4.72 -1.31
C LYS A 186 -26.96 3.39 -1.98
N LEU A 187 -25.73 3.30 -2.48
CA LEU A 187 -25.20 2.06 -3.05
C LEU A 187 -25.23 0.92 -2.03
N LEU A 188 -24.78 1.18 -0.80
CA LEU A 188 -24.72 0.18 0.26
C LEU A 188 -26.11 -0.20 0.81
N ASP A 189 -27.10 0.67 0.64
CA ASP A 189 -28.50 0.41 1.00
C ASP A 189 -29.23 -0.49 -0.02
N ARG A 190 -28.64 -0.74 -1.20
CA ARG A 190 -29.20 -1.71 -2.15
C ARG A 190 -29.27 -3.12 -1.55
N PRO A 191 -30.22 -3.97 -1.98
CA PRO A 191 -30.22 -5.39 -1.63
C PRO A 191 -28.88 -6.04 -1.99
N GLU A 192 -28.38 -6.98 -1.19
CA GLU A 192 -27.06 -7.59 -1.39
C GLU A 192 -26.87 -8.20 -2.79
N ALA A 193 -27.95 -8.75 -3.36
CA ALA A 193 -27.98 -9.31 -4.70
C ALA A 193 -27.70 -8.29 -5.82
N GLU A 194 -27.93 -6.99 -5.55
CA GLU A 194 -27.78 -5.89 -6.52
C GLU A 194 -26.51 -5.06 -6.33
N ARG A 195 -25.71 -5.34 -5.29
CA ARG A 195 -24.50 -4.57 -4.94
C ARG A 195 -23.24 -5.40 -4.78
N ARG A 196 -23.09 -6.42 -5.62
CA ARG A 196 -22.04 -7.45 -5.51
C ARG A 196 -20.63 -6.90 -5.75
N TYR A 197 -20.46 -5.93 -6.65
CA TYR A 197 -19.16 -5.50 -7.17
C TYR A 197 -18.59 -4.22 -6.56
N ARG A 198 -19.42 -3.33 -6.04
CA ARG A 198 -19.00 -1.98 -5.59
C ARG A 198 -19.20 -1.74 -4.10
N SER A 199 -19.75 -2.70 -3.37
CA SER A 199 -19.90 -2.59 -1.90
C SER A 199 -18.56 -2.34 -1.19
N VAL A 200 -17.51 -3.11 -1.49
CA VAL A 200 -16.20 -2.95 -0.84
C VAL A 200 -15.58 -1.59 -1.20
N TRP A 201 -15.74 -1.15 -2.45
CA TRP A 201 -15.20 0.12 -2.94
C TRP A 201 -15.91 1.31 -2.31
N ALA A 202 -17.24 1.28 -2.22
CA ALA A 202 -18.04 2.32 -1.59
C ALA A 202 -17.70 2.48 -0.10
N ALA A 203 -17.61 1.37 0.64
CA ALA A 203 -17.19 1.39 2.05
C ALA A 203 -15.78 1.99 2.21
N PHE A 204 -14.84 1.61 1.34
CA PHE A 204 -13.48 2.15 1.37
C PHE A 204 -13.47 3.66 1.13
N MET A 205 -14.24 4.13 0.15
CA MET A 205 -14.33 5.56 -0.18
C MET A 205 -15.02 6.39 0.92
N LEU A 206 -16.01 5.83 1.62
CA LEU A 206 -16.60 6.46 2.81
C LEU A 206 -15.59 6.62 3.94
N GLY A 207 -14.78 5.59 4.20
CA GLY A 207 -13.67 5.68 5.16
C GLY A 207 -12.65 6.75 4.74
N LYS A 208 -12.31 6.78 3.44
CA LYS A 208 -11.42 7.80 2.87
C LYS A 208 -11.93 9.22 3.05
N LEU A 209 -13.22 9.43 2.82
CA LEU A 209 -13.88 10.74 2.90
C LEU A 209 -13.91 11.28 4.34
N LEU A 210 -14.10 10.39 5.31
CA LEU A 210 -14.33 10.75 6.71
C LEU A 210 -13.04 10.80 7.54
N MET A 211 -11.91 10.28 7.05
CA MET A 211 -10.71 10.06 7.88
C MET A 211 -10.18 11.33 8.57
N ASP A 212 -10.24 12.48 7.90
CA ASP A 212 -9.65 13.73 8.42
C ASP A 212 -10.60 14.47 9.37
N SER A 213 -11.91 14.21 9.29
CA SER A 213 -12.94 14.90 10.07
C SER A 213 -13.55 14.05 11.18
N GLN A 214 -13.61 12.72 10.99
CA GLN A 214 -14.30 11.76 11.84
C GLN A 214 -13.54 10.42 11.83
N ALA A 215 -12.32 10.41 12.39
CA ALA A 215 -11.41 9.25 12.36
C ALA A 215 -12.05 7.95 12.87
N GLU A 216 -12.81 8.01 13.98
CA GLU A 216 -13.52 6.83 14.52
C GLU A 216 -14.63 6.32 13.59
N VAL A 217 -15.32 7.20 12.87
CA VAL A 217 -16.31 6.76 11.89
C VAL A 217 -15.60 6.15 10.68
N ALA A 218 -14.48 6.74 10.26
CA ALA A 218 -13.68 6.21 9.15
C ALA A 218 -13.15 4.79 9.43
N THR A 219 -12.72 4.50 10.67
CA THR A 219 -12.21 3.17 11.05
C THR A 219 -13.30 2.10 10.91
N THR A 220 -14.54 2.40 11.29
CA THR A 220 -15.67 1.48 11.11
C THR A 220 -15.93 1.15 9.63
N TRP A 221 -15.74 2.11 8.73
CA TRP A 221 -15.86 1.90 7.29
C TRP A 221 -14.74 1.01 6.73
N PHE A 222 -13.50 1.19 7.18
CA PHE A 222 -12.40 0.32 6.78
C PHE A 222 -12.58 -1.12 7.26
N GLN A 223 -13.08 -1.30 8.48
CA GLN A 223 -13.49 -2.62 8.99
C GLN A 223 -14.62 -3.22 8.15
N LYS A 224 -15.58 -2.40 7.73
CA LYS A 224 -16.68 -2.83 6.84
C LYS A 224 -16.19 -3.35 5.50
N CYS A 225 -15.11 -2.80 4.92
CA CYS A 225 -14.49 -3.34 3.70
C CYS A 225 -14.12 -4.81 3.86
N ARG A 226 -13.49 -5.16 4.99
CA ARG A 226 -13.03 -6.52 5.28
C ARG A 226 -14.19 -7.47 5.54
N GLN A 227 -15.22 -7.00 6.25
CA GLN A 227 -16.46 -7.76 6.46
C GLN A 227 -17.17 -8.07 5.13
N LEU A 228 -17.30 -7.08 4.24
CA LEU A 228 -17.92 -7.25 2.93
C LEU A 228 -17.12 -8.23 2.05
N ALA A 229 -15.79 -8.07 1.98
CA ALA A 229 -14.95 -9.02 1.24
C ALA A 229 -15.05 -10.44 1.82
N GLY A 230 -15.06 -10.57 3.15
CA GLY A 230 -15.25 -11.85 3.85
C GLY A 230 -16.62 -12.49 3.61
N ALA A 231 -17.66 -11.69 3.39
CA ALA A 231 -18.99 -12.13 3.01
C ALA A 231 -19.12 -12.51 1.51
N GLY A 232 -18.05 -12.37 0.72
CA GLY A 232 -18.01 -12.78 -0.68
C GLY A 232 -18.39 -11.70 -1.68
N PHE A 233 -18.47 -10.44 -1.27
CA PHE A 233 -18.51 -9.30 -2.19
C PHE A 233 -17.19 -9.20 -2.96
N VAL A 234 -17.25 -8.75 -4.21
CA VAL A 234 -16.07 -8.68 -5.08
C VAL A 234 -15.15 -7.55 -4.61
N ASP A 235 -13.89 -7.90 -4.40
CA ASP A 235 -12.80 -6.96 -4.08
C ASP A 235 -11.67 -7.09 -5.10
N SER A 236 -11.97 -6.66 -6.33
CA SER A 236 -11.07 -6.75 -7.49
C SER A 236 -9.78 -5.94 -7.36
N LEU A 237 -9.79 -4.88 -6.54
CA LEU A 237 -8.63 -4.04 -6.26
C LEU A 237 -7.82 -4.47 -5.02
N GLY A 238 -8.39 -5.31 -4.16
CA GLY A 238 -7.77 -5.67 -2.87
C GLY A 238 -7.92 -4.57 -1.81
N LEU A 239 -8.99 -3.77 -1.88
CA LEU A 239 -9.26 -2.68 -0.95
C LEU A 239 -9.52 -3.15 0.47
N ALA A 240 -9.98 -4.38 0.68
CA ALA A 240 -10.09 -4.94 2.02
C ALA A 240 -8.71 -5.11 2.66
N ALA A 241 -7.70 -5.54 1.89
CA ALA A 241 -6.33 -5.61 2.38
C ALA A 241 -5.74 -4.19 2.55
N ASP A 242 -5.94 -3.30 1.57
CA ASP A 242 -5.43 -1.92 1.65
C ASP A 242 -6.10 -1.12 2.80
N SER A 243 -7.30 -1.53 3.25
CA SER A 243 -8.04 -0.88 4.35
C SER A 243 -7.26 -0.85 5.67
N TYR A 244 -6.40 -1.84 5.94
CA TYR A 244 -5.58 -1.87 7.16
C TYR A 244 -4.65 -0.67 7.26
N GLY A 245 -3.96 -0.32 6.18
CA GLY A 245 -3.04 0.80 6.16
C GLY A 245 -3.75 2.15 6.32
N TRP A 246 -4.94 2.28 5.71
CA TRP A 246 -5.74 3.50 5.85
C TRP A 246 -6.38 3.64 7.23
N GLU A 247 -6.86 2.55 7.81
CA GLU A 247 -7.34 2.51 9.20
C GLU A 247 -6.21 2.87 10.18
N ALA A 248 -5.02 2.30 9.98
CA ALA A 248 -3.84 2.60 10.77
C ALA A 248 -3.46 4.09 10.68
N LYS A 249 -3.53 4.68 9.48
CA LYS A 249 -3.29 6.11 9.28
C LYS A 249 -4.31 6.96 10.03
N ALA A 250 -5.61 6.62 9.97
CA ALA A 250 -6.66 7.33 10.70
C ALA A 250 -6.45 7.25 12.22
N GLN A 251 -6.14 6.07 12.75
CA GLN A 251 -5.83 5.86 14.16
C GLN A 251 -4.60 6.66 14.60
N LEU A 252 -3.56 6.70 13.78
CA LEU A 252 -2.36 7.48 14.08
C LEU A 252 -2.65 8.99 14.13
N ALA A 253 -3.44 9.51 13.19
CA ALA A 253 -3.86 10.90 13.16
C ALA A 253 -4.71 11.28 14.40
N ALA A 254 -5.50 10.35 14.91
CA ALA A 254 -6.25 10.49 16.17
C ALA A 254 -5.38 10.32 17.44
N GLY A 255 -4.09 10.02 17.30
CA GLY A 255 -3.16 9.82 18.42
C GLY A 255 -3.15 8.40 19.00
N HIS A 256 -3.93 7.47 18.43
CA HIS A 256 -4.04 6.08 18.86
C HIS A 256 -2.89 5.21 18.32
N ARG A 257 -1.67 5.51 18.77
CA ARG A 257 -0.43 4.91 18.26
C ARG A 257 -0.39 3.38 18.37
N GLU A 258 -0.89 2.83 19.47
CA GLU A 258 -0.90 1.37 19.68
C GLU A 258 -1.84 0.67 18.69
N ALA A 259 -3.06 1.20 18.51
CA ALA A 259 -4.03 0.69 17.54
C ALA A 259 -3.47 0.77 16.11
N ALA A 260 -2.84 1.90 15.76
CA ALA A 260 -2.19 2.06 14.47
C ALA A 260 -1.06 1.05 14.23
N ALA A 261 -0.19 0.84 15.23
CA ALA A 261 0.92 -0.10 15.13
C ALA A 261 0.44 -1.54 14.87
N ARG A 262 -0.61 -1.97 15.58
CA ARG A 262 -1.23 -3.30 15.39
C ARG A 262 -1.75 -3.52 13.96
N LEU A 263 -2.26 -2.46 13.33
CA LEU A 263 -2.77 -2.53 11.96
C LEU A 263 -1.64 -2.51 10.90
N TYR A 264 -0.48 -1.92 11.20
CA TYR A 264 0.67 -1.93 10.28
C TYR A 264 1.51 -3.21 10.34
N LEU A 265 1.58 -3.88 11.50
CA LEU A 265 2.38 -5.09 11.73
C LEU A 265 1.64 -6.35 11.31
#